data_AF-A0A371DEQ4-F1
#
_entry.id   AF-A0A371DEQ4-F1
#
_cell.length_a   1.000
_cell.length_b   1.000
_cell.length_c   1.000
_cell.angle_alpha   90.00
_cell.angle_beta   90.00
_cell.angle_gamma   90.00
#
_symmetry.space_group_name_H-M   'P 1'
#
loop_
_entity.id
_entity.type
_entity.pdbx_description
1 polymer ?
#
loop_
_entity_poly.entity_id
_entity_poly.type
_entity_poly.pdbx_seq_one_letter_code
_entity_poly.pdbx_strand_id
1 'polypeptide(L)' 'MPGLVADATRIWELNLYWPLHAQCGVWDPKGKGVDVWECIRPHHSTPDTQPPNGLYWRYVARR' A
#
# COMPACT_ATOMS: atom_id res chain seq x y z
N MET A 1 11.67 12.97 -4.37
CA MET A 1 10.73 13.67 -3.46
C MET A 1 10.25 12.66 -2.44
N PRO A 2 10.35 12.91 -1.13
CA PRO A 2 9.81 12.00 -0.11
C PRO A 2 8.29 11.91 -0.33
N GLY A 3 7.77 10.69 -0.41
CA GLY A 3 6.38 10.45 -0.78
C GLY A 3 5.44 11.10 0.24
N LEU A 4 4.65 12.07 -0.22
CA LEU A 4 3.59 12.66 0.57
C LEU A 4 2.59 11.55 0.92
N VAL A 5 2.53 11.13 2.18
CA VAL A 5 1.51 10.20 2.62
C VAL A 5 0.19 10.95 2.65
N ALA A 6 -0.74 10.58 1.77
CA ALA A 6 -2.04 11.22 1.68
C ALA A 6 -2.79 11.14 3.02
N ASP A 7 -3.54 12.18 3.35
CA ASP A 7 -4.23 12.35 4.64
C ASP A 7 -5.15 11.14 4.96
N ALA A 8 -5.84 10.63 3.95
CA ALA A 8 -6.67 9.42 3.99
C ALA A 8 -5.99 8.23 3.28
N THR A 9 -4.92 7.69 3.87
CA THR A 9 -4.33 6.42 3.41
C THR A 9 -5.32 5.27 3.64
N ARG A 10 -5.93 4.75 2.57
CA ARG A 10 -6.90 3.65 2.68
C ARG A 10 -6.21 2.36 3.14
N ILE A 11 -6.88 1.50 3.89
CA ILE A 11 -6.34 0.18 4.26
C ILE A 11 -6.29 -0.69 3.00
N TRP A 12 -5.32 -1.59 2.89
CA TRP A 12 -5.34 -2.56 1.79
C TRP A 12 -6.58 -3.46 1.89
N GLU A 13 -7.35 -3.53 0.81
CA GLU A 13 -8.62 -4.27 0.72
C GLU A 13 -8.65 -5.16 -0.52
N LEU A 14 -9.29 -6.33 -0.44
CA LEU A 14 -9.47 -7.26 -1.55
C LEU A 14 -10.52 -6.77 -2.55
N ASN A 15 -10.36 -7.14 -3.82
CA ASN A 15 -11.25 -6.82 -4.94
C ASN A 15 -11.41 -5.31 -5.21
N LEU A 16 -10.46 -4.50 -4.72
CA LEU A 16 -10.45 -3.06 -4.92
C LEU A 16 -9.51 -2.70 -6.07
N TYR A 17 -9.90 -1.73 -6.91
CA TYR A 17 -9.00 -1.24 -7.96
C TYR A 17 -8.05 -0.19 -7.39
N TRP A 18 -6.75 -0.43 -7.54
CA TRP A 18 -5.70 0.49 -7.11
C TRP A 18 -5.09 1.20 -8.33
N PRO A 19 -5.30 2.52 -8.49
CA PRO A 19 -4.64 3.29 -9.55
C PRO A 19 -3.14 3.48 -9.26
N LEU A 20 -2.40 3.92 -10.28
CA LEU A 20 -0.98 4.26 -10.13
C LEU A 20 -0.80 5.37 -9.09
N HIS A 21 0.22 5.24 -8.24
CA HIS A 21 0.52 6.13 -7.10
C HIS A 21 -0.54 6.15 -6.00
N ALA A 22 -1.57 5.29 -6.05
CA ALA A 22 -2.48 5.14 -4.93
C ALA A 22 -1.75 4.55 -3.72
N GLN A 23 -2.07 5.02 -2.52
CA GLN A 23 -1.43 4.58 -1.30
C GLN A 23 -2.35 3.70 -0.47
N CYS A 24 -1.81 2.62 0.07
CA CYS A 24 -2.50 1.74 1.00
C CYS A 24 -1.70 1.55 2.30
N GLY A 25 -2.42 1.40 3.41
CA GLY A 25 -1.87 1.05 4.71
C GLY A 25 -2.04 -0.43 5.00
N VAL A 26 -0.99 -1.07 5.49
CA VAL A 26 -1.00 -2.46 5.98
C VAL A 26 -0.49 -2.45 7.42
N TRP A 27 -1.25 -3.06 8.33
CA TRP A 27 -0.83 -3.21 9.71
C TRP A 27 0.30 -4.25 9.81
N ASP A 28 1.46 -3.84 10.32
CA ASP A 28 2.55 -4.76 10.64
C ASP A 28 2.47 -5.19 12.12
N PRO A 29 2.11 -6.45 12.42
CA PRO A 29 2.03 -6.94 13.79
C PRO A 29 3.40 -7.02 14.48
N LYS A 30 4.51 -7.07 13.74
CA LYS A 30 5.85 -7.20 14.34
C LYS A 30 6.37 -5.87 14.88
N GLY A 31 6.24 -4.80 14.10
CA GLY A 31 6.69 -3.48 14.51
C GLY A 31 5.60 -2.57 15.09
N LYS A 32 4.37 -3.10 15.29
CA LYS A 32 3.24 -2.40 15.93
C LYS A 32 2.92 -1.03 15.30
N GLY A 33 2.88 -0.99 13.97
CA GLY A 33 2.60 0.25 13.24
C GLY A 33 1.96 -0.04 11.88
N VAL A 34 1.59 1.04 11.18
CA VAL A 34 1.01 0.94 9.83
C VAL A 34 2.11 1.21 8.82
N ASP A 35 2.43 0.22 8.01
CA ASP A 35 3.30 0.42 6.85
C ASP A 35 2.49 0.94 5.68
N VAL A 36 2.95 2.02 5.08
CA VAL A 36 2.33 2.67 3.93
C VAL A 36 3.06 2.22 2.66
N TRP A 37 2.27 1.77 1.70
CA TRP A 37 2.73 1.28 0.41
C TRP A 37 2.08 2.10 -0.71
N GLU A 38 2.85 2.38 -1.75
CA GLU A 38 2.40 3.07 -2.97
C GLU A 38 2.28 2.06 -4.11
N CYS A 39 1.14 2.07 -4.78
CA CYS A 39 0.89 1.25 -5.96
C CYS A 39 1.73 1.75 -7.13
N ILE A 40 2.66 0.93 -7.59
CA ILE A 40 3.53 1.23 -8.75
C ILE A 40 3.00 0.63 -10.05
N ARG A 41 1.94 -0.18 -9.98
CA ARG A 41 1.32 -0.83 -11.13
C ARG A 41 -0.19 -0.95 -10.93
N PRO A 42 -1.03 -0.28 -11.77
CA PRO A 42 -2.48 -0.36 -11.64
C PRO A 42 -2.99 -1.80 -11.72
N HIS A 43 -3.81 -2.22 -10.75
CA HIS A 43 -4.35 -3.58 -10.69
C HIS A 43 -5.59 -3.63 -9.79
N HIS A 44 -6.35 -4.72 -9.90
CA HIS A 44 -7.33 -5.11 -8.89
C HIS A 44 -6.61 -5.90 -7.80
N SER A 45 -6.82 -5.57 -6.53
CA SER A 45 -6.20 -6.30 -5.43
C SER A 45 -6.76 -7.71 -5.33
N THR A 46 -5.90 -8.69 -5.54
CA THR A 46 -6.17 -10.11 -5.29
C THR A 46 -5.30 -10.57 -4.11
N PRO A 47 -5.54 -11.76 -3.53
CA PRO A 47 -4.72 -12.26 -2.42
C PRO A 47 -3.21 -12.27 -2.73
N ASP A 48 -2.84 -12.49 -4.00
CA ASP A 48 -1.44 -12.57 -4.45
C ASP A 48 -0.79 -11.19 -4.67
N THR A 49 -1.57 -10.11 -4.69
CA THR A 49 -1.08 -8.75 -4.89
C THR A 49 -1.04 -7.94 -3.59
N GLN A 50 -1.15 -8.56 -2.41
CA GLN A 50 -1.04 -7.86 -1.13
C GLN A 50 0.40 -7.39 -0.86
N PRO A 51 0.63 -6.19 -0.29
CA PRO A 51 1.94 -5.83 0.26
C PRO A 51 2.35 -6.78 1.40
N PRO A 52 3.63 -7.15 1.53
CA PRO A 52 4.81 -6.64 0.81
C PRO A 52 5.07 -7.38 -0.52
N ASN A 53 4.61 -6.82 -1.64
CA ASN A 53 4.83 -7.36 -2.98
C ASN A 53 5.45 -6.29 -3.88
N GLY A 54 6.77 -6.41 -4.12
CA GLY A 54 7.56 -5.44 -4.89
C GLY A 54 7.21 -5.32 -6.37
N LEU A 55 6.35 -6.20 -6.91
CA LEU A 55 5.86 -6.10 -8.29
C LEU A 55 4.74 -5.06 -8.45
N TYR A 56 4.01 -4.80 -7.37
CA TYR A 56 2.83 -3.93 -7.38
C TYR A 56 2.95 -2.76 -6.39
N TRP A 57 3.77 -2.92 -5.36
CA TRP A 57 3.85 -2.00 -4.23
C TRP A 57 5.28 -1.56 -3.96
N ARG A 58 5.43 -0.27 -3.67
CA ARG A 58 6.67 0.33 -3.19
C ARG A 58 6.46 0.83 -1.77
N TYR A 59 7.37 0.48 -0.87
CA TYR A 59 7.36 1.00 0.48
C TYR A 59 7.54 2.52 0.49
N VAL A 60 6.70 3.24 1.23
CA VAL A 60 6.73 4.70 1.34
C VAL A 60 7.27 5.12 2.69
N ALA A 61 6.58 4.73 3.76
CA ALA A 61 6.85 5.17 5.11
C ALA A 61 6.11 4.28 6.12
N ARG A 62 6.42 4.48 7.40
CA ARG A 62 5.67 3.93 8.53
C ARG A 62 4.93 5.04 9.26
N ARG A 63 3.70 4.76 9.68
CA ARG A 63 2.91 5.54 10.65
C ARG A 63 2.83 4.81 12.00
#